data_AF-A0A8T3SFK9-F1
#
_entry.id   AF-A0A8T3SFK9-F1
#
_cell.length_a   1.000
_cell.length_b   1.000
_cell.length_c   1.000
_cell.angle_alpha   90.00
_cell.angle_beta   90.00
_cell.angle_gamma   90.00
#
_symmetry.space_group_name_H-M   'P 1'
#
loop_
_entity.id
_entity.type
_entity.pdbx_description
1 polymer ?
#
loop_
_entity_poly.entity_id
_entity_poly.type
_entity_poly.pdbx_seq_one_letter_code
_entity_poly.pdbx_strand_id
1 'polypeptide(L)' 'MLKDNQKFIGRAGLFYYFYTDNTEPDIEMGLVLHKPHWNNGFATELVTALIDWGFKNLSVNKFNRTYHHR' A
#
# COMPACT_ATOMS: atom_id res chain seq x y z
N MET A 1 11.59 -4.65 3.67
CA MET A 1 13.00 -4.53 4.09
C MET A 1 13.85 -4.32 2.84
N LEU A 2 15.03 -3.71 2.96
CA LEU A 2 15.96 -3.64 1.82
C LEU A 2 16.47 -5.04 1.46
N LYS A 3 16.60 -5.32 0.16
CA LYS A 3 16.97 -6.65 -0.34
C LYS A 3 18.42 -7.02 -0.01
N ASP A 4 19.31 -6.03 -0.01
CA ASP A 4 20.77 -6.17 0.15
C ASP A 4 21.23 -6.48 1.57
N ASN A 5 20.61 -5.85 2.58
CA ASN A 5 21.07 -5.91 3.97
C ASN A 5 19.93 -6.21 4.96
N GLN A 6 18.74 -6.54 4.47
CA GLN A 6 17.56 -6.86 5.28
C GLN A 6 17.16 -5.75 6.26
N LYS A 7 17.63 -4.51 6.05
CA LYS A 7 17.27 -3.39 6.92
C LYS A 7 15.77 -3.08 6.79
N PHE A 8 15.11 -2.94 7.93
CA PHE A 8 13.74 -2.45 7.97
C PHE A 8 13.73 -0.93 7.70
N ILE A 9 12.97 -0.53 6.68
CA ILE A 9 12.90 0.87 6.20
C ILE A 9 11.49 1.45 6.17
N GLY A 10 10.50 0.66 6.61
CA GLY A 10 9.10 1.01 6.50
C GLY A 10 8.20 -0.19 6.22
N ARG A 11 6.92 0.12 6.03
CA ARG A 11 5.84 -0.83 5.79
C ARG A 11 4.91 -0.33 4.69
N ALA A 12 4.36 -1.25 3.93
CA ALA A 12 3.33 -1.00 2.94
C ALA A 12 2.34 -2.16 2.95
N GLY A 13 1.07 -1.91 2.60
CA GLY A 13 0.06 -2.96 2.56
C GLY A 13 -1.29 -2.50 2.03
N LEU A 14 -2.14 -3.49 1.75
CA LEU A 14 -3.55 -3.33 1.40
C LEU A 14 -4.41 -3.66 2.64
N PHE A 15 -5.38 -2.81 2.94
CA PHE A 15 -6.23 -2.92 4.12
C PHE A 15 -7.70 -2.89 3.69
N TYR A 16 -8.47 -3.89 4.14
CA TYR A 16 -9.92 -3.89 3.94
C TYR A 16 -10.58 -2.87 4.87
N TYR A 17 -11.37 -1.99 4.27
CA TYR A 17 -12.28 -1.08 4.93
C TYR A 17 -13.70 -1.58 4.68
N PHE A 18 -14.27 -2.24 5.70
CA PHE A 18 -15.66 -2.67 5.65
C PHE A 18 -16.54 -1.52 6.14
N TYR A 19 -17.05 -0.70 5.22
CA TYR A 19 -18.22 0.11 5.53
C TYR A 19 -19.44 -0.81 5.62
N THR A 20 -20.31 -0.56 6.59
CA THR A 20 -21.50 -1.38 6.87
C THR A 20 -22.53 -1.41 5.73
N ASP A 21 -22.34 -0.56 4.71
CA ASP A 21 -23.36 -0.19 3.74
C ASP A 21 -22.94 -0.53 2.29
N ASN A 22 -21.65 -0.83 2.06
CA ASN A 22 -21.12 -1.12 0.72
C ASN A 22 -21.10 -2.64 0.48
N THR A 23 -21.62 -3.05 -0.69
CA THR A 23 -21.59 -4.43 -1.16
C THR A 23 -20.21 -4.85 -1.68
N GLU A 24 -19.34 -3.89 -2.00
CA GLU A 24 -17.95 -4.12 -2.39
C GLU A 24 -17.00 -3.66 -1.27
N PRO A 25 -15.99 -4.47 -0.91
CA PRO A 25 -14.99 -4.07 0.07
C PRO A 25 -14.17 -2.89 -0.47
N ASP A 26 -14.12 -1.78 0.26
CA ASP A 26 -13.19 -0.71 -0.04
C ASP A 26 -11.79 -1.13 0.43
N ILE A 27 -10.80 -1.10 -0.46
CA ILE A 27 -9.41 -1.39 -0.09
C ILE A 27 -8.61 -0.10 -0.05
N GLU A 28 -7.98 0.15 1.11
CA GLU A 28 -7.02 1.22 1.30
C GLU A 28 -5.59 0.71 1.13
N MET A 29 -4.77 1.50 0.43
CA MET A 29 -3.33 1.28 0.36
C MET A 29 -2.59 2.19 1.34
N GLY A 30 -1.89 1.59 2.31
CA GLY A 30 -1.04 2.32 3.25
C GLY A 30 0.44 2.18 2.93
N LEU A 31 1.20 3.28 3.00
CA LEU A 31 2.66 3.30 2.85
C LEU A 31 3.28 4.23 3.91
N VAL A 32 4.24 3.70 4.67
CA VAL A 32 5.06 4.47 5.61
C VAL A 32 6.51 4.08 5.43
N LEU A 33 7.35 5.04 5.00
CA LEU A 33 8.79 4.88 4.85
C LEU A 33 9.53 5.78 5.83
N HIS A 34 10.65 5.30 6.38
CA HIS A 34 11.55 6.12 7.19
C HIS A 34 12.16 7.22 6.32
N LYS A 35 12.20 8.46 6.84
CA LYS A 35 12.67 9.66 6.11
C LYS A 35 14.01 9.50 5.36
N PRO A 36 15.04 8.82 5.91
CA PRO A 36 16.31 8.64 5.19
C PRO A 36 16.20 7.86 3.87
N HIS A 37 15.11 7.13 3.66
CA HIS A 37 14.87 6.31 2.48
C HIS A 37 13.88 6.96 1.50
N TRP A 38 13.47 8.21 1.75
CA TRP A 38 12.64 8.97 0.81
C TRP A 38 13.45 9.33 -0.45
N ASN A 39 12.76 9.70 -1.54
CA ASN A 39 13.35 10.10 -2.83
C ASN A 39 14.27 9.04 -3.49
N ASN A 40 14.17 7.78 -3.10
CA ASN A 40 14.93 6.66 -3.67
C ASN A 40 14.06 5.70 -4.50
N GLY A 41 12.85 6.11 -4.90
CA GLY A 41 11.94 5.29 -5.73
C GLY A 41 11.21 4.15 -5.00
N PHE A 42 11.56 3.82 -3.76
CA PHE A 42 10.92 2.74 -3.00
C PHE A 42 9.40 2.87 -2.87
N ALA A 43 8.88 4.10 -2.73
CA ALA A 43 7.45 4.34 -2.69
C ALA A 43 6.76 3.88 -3.97
N THR A 44 7.32 4.23 -5.13
CA THR A 44 6.80 3.86 -6.44
C THR A 44 6.90 2.35 -6.68
N GLU A 45 8.03 1.72 -6.35
CA GLU A 45 8.20 0.27 -6.47
C GLU A 45 7.15 -0.48 -5.63
N LEU A 46 6.98 -0.10 -4.36
CA LEU A 46 6.04 -0.75 -3.45
C LEU A 46 4.59 -0.55 -3.89
N VAL A 47 4.20 0.66 -4.28
CA VAL A 47 2.83 0.95 -4.75
C VAL A 47 2.51 0.15 -6.02
N THR A 48 3.43 0.10 -6.98
CA THR A 48 3.23 -0.65 -8.23
C THR A 48 3.05 -2.14 -7.93
N ALA A 49 3.94 -2.72 -7.11
CA ALA A 49 3.85 -4.13 -6.72
C ALA A 49 2.54 -4.46 -5.97
N LEU A 50 2.07 -3.56 -5.12
CA LEU A 50 0.80 -3.74 -4.39
C LEU A 50 -0.42 -3.64 -5.30
N ILE A 51 -0.42 -2.72 -6.28
CA ILE A 51 -1.50 -2.62 -7.28
C ILE A 51 -1.56 -3.89 -8.12
N ASP A 52 -0.42 -4.32 -8.67
CA ASP A 52 -0.33 -5.51 -9.52
C ASP A 52 -0.76 -6.76 -8.76
N TRP A 53 -0.26 -6.93 -7.54
CA TRP A 53 -0.65 -8.05 -6.69
C TRP A 53 -2.13 -7.98 -6.33
N GLY A 54 -2.63 -6.81 -5.96
CA GLY A 54 -4.00 -6.61 -5.54
C GLY A 54 -5.00 -6.96 -6.64
N PHE A 55 -4.85 -6.44 -7.85
CA PHE A 55 -5.76 -6.77 -8.97
C PHE A 55 -5.63 -8.23 -9.43
N LYS A 56 -4.46 -8.83 -9.28
CA LYS A 56 -4.26 -10.24 -9.64
C LYS A 56 -4.88 -11.22 -8.64
N ASN A 57 -4.93 -10.87 -7.36
CA ASN A 57 -5.26 -11.81 -6.29
C ASN A 57 -6.57 -11.48 -5.56
N LEU A 58 -7.08 -10.25 -5.67
CA LEU A 58 -8.30 -9.81 -5.01
C LEU A 58 -9.36 -9.52 -6.08
N SER A 59 -10.60 -9.91 -5.81
CA SER A 59 -11.75 -9.57 -6.64
C SER A 59 -12.23 -8.15 -6.32
N VAL A 60 -11.43 -7.15 -6.70
CA VAL A 60 -11.73 -5.73 -6.47
C VAL A 60 -11.60 -4.91 -7.75
N ASN A 61 -12.45 -3.90 -7.86
CA ASN A 61 -12.52 -3.05 -9.05
C ASN A 61 -11.68 -1.76 -8.92
N LYS A 62 -11.31 -1.36 -7.70
CA LYS A 62 -10.56 -0.13 -7.42
C LYS A 62 -9.79 -0.21 -6.10
N PHE A 63 -8.71 0.58 -6.00
CA PHE A 63 -8.04 0.91 -4.74
C PHE A 63 -8.32 2.36 -4.37
N ASN A 64 -8.73 2.61 -3.13
CA ASN A 64 -8.89 3.96 -2.61
C ASN A 64 -7.57 4.40 -1.96
N ARG A 65 -7.15 5.64 -2.25
CA ARG A 65 -6.02 6.28 -1.58
C ARG A 65 -6.55 7.34 -0.63
N THR A 66 -6.51 7.04 0.65
CA THR A 66 -6.94 7.96 1.70
C THR A 66 -5.76 8.83 2.12
N TYR A 67 -5.95 10.15 2.18
CA TYR A 67 -4.95 11.09 2.68
C TYR A 67 -5.33 11.47 4.11
N HIS A 68 -4.58 10.95 5.09
CA HIS A 68 -4.72 11.43 6.47
C HIS A 68 -3.85 12.68 6.65
N HIS A 69 -4.48 13.86 6.65
CA HIS A 69 -3.87 15.05 7.23
C HIS A 69 -3.70 14.81 8.73
N ARG A 70 -2.45 14.64 9.17
CA ARG A 70 -2.07 14.81 10.58
C ARG A 70 -1.46 16.19 10.75
#